data_AF-F7T8Z7-F1
#
_entry.id   AF-F7T8Z7-F1
#
_cell.length_a   1.000
_cell.length_b   1.000
_cell.length_c   1.000
_cell.angle_alpha   90.00
_cell.angle_beta   90.00
_cell.angle_gamma   90.00
#
_symmetry.space_group_name_H-M   'P 1'
#
loop_
_entity.id
_entity.type
_entity.pdbx_description
1 polymer ?
#
loop_
_entity_poly.entity_id
_entity_poly.type
_entity_poly.pdbx_seq_one_letter_code
_entity_poly.pdbx_strand_id
1 'polypeptide(L)'
;MIPIEALLIMGAMALVVGVAVLVVAIQVLRFIYWGYWADDATHGERPHFTGPLLALAFCLLAASEILPLHPVMDRIHDLNPVPPWAIEYYVVAMLALMVLSWIHGGRLKNRLWNALLGRLRRSKARSAS
;
A
#
# COMPACT_ATOMS: atom_id res chain seq x y z
N MET A 1 -20.27 27.13 6.06
CA MET A 1 -21.01 25.88 5.73
C MET A 1 -20.12 25.09 4.79
N ILE A 2 -19.81 23.83 5.11
CA ILE A 2 -19.00 22.98 4.22
C ILE A 2 -19.89 22.58 3.04
N PRO A 3 -19.47 22.76 1.78
CA PRO A 3 -20.26 22.33 0.63
C PRO A 3 -20.46 20.81 0.68
N ILE A 4 -21.65 20.34 0.30
CA ILE A 4 -22.02 18.92 0.43
C ILE A 4 -21.06 18.01 -0.35
N GLU A 5 -20.54 18.49 -1.48
CA GLU A 5 -19.53 17.81 -2.30
C GLU A 5 -18.23 17.56 -1.52
N ALA A 6 -17.73 18.56 -0.81
CA ALA A 6 -16.53 18.40 0.01
C ALA A 6 -16.75 17.43 1.17
N LEU A 7 -17.93 17.45 1.78
CA LEU A 7 -18.30 16.49 2.83
C LEU A 7 -18.33 15.05 2.29
N LEU A 8 -18.89 14.84 1.10
CA LEU A 8 -18.93 13.54 0.44
C LEU A 8 -17.53 13.04 0.07
N ILE A 9 -16.66 13.91 -0.46
CA ILE A 9 -15.28 13.56 -0.82
C ILE A 9 -14.47 13.17 0.43
N MET A 10 -14.53 13.98 1.49
CA MET A 10 -13.86 13.66 2.75
C MET A 10 -14.41 12.35 3.36
N GLY A 11 -15.73 12.17 3.38
CA GLY A 11 -16.37 10.96 3.89
C GLY A 11 -15.97 9.71 3.10
N ALA A 12 -15.98 9.79 1.77
CA ALA A 12 -15.54 8.72 0.89
C ALA A 12 -14.06 8.38 1.12
N MET A 13 -13.20 9.40 1.27
CA MET A 13 -11.78 9.17 1.48
C MET A 13 -11.49 8.53 2.84
N ALA A 14 -12.17 8.99 3.89
CA ALA A 14 -12.09 8.37 5.21
C ALA A 14 -12.53 6.90 5.18
N LEU A 15 -13.59 6.59 4.43
CA LEU A 15 -14.07 5.22 4.24
C LEU A 15 -13.02 4.35 3.51
N VAL A 16 -12.42 4.87 2.43
CA VAL A 16 -11.38 4.15 1.66
C VAL A 16 -10.18 3.85 2.55
N VAL A 17 -9.69 4.82 3.32
CA VAL A 17 -8.61 4.62 4.30
C VAL A 17 -9.02 3.59 5.36
N GLY A 18 -10.23 3.70 5.90
CA GLY A 18 -10.76 2.76 6.90
C GLY A 18 -10.77 1.32 6.41
N VAL A 19 -11.23 1.08 5.17
CA VAL A 19 -11.21 -0.23 4.54
C VAL A 19 -9.78 -0.74 4.34
N ALA A 20 -8.87 0.12 3.87
CA ALA A 20 -7.47 -0.26 3.68
C ALA A 20 -6.81 -0.68 5.01
N VAL A 21 -7.03 0.10 6.08
CA VAL A 21 -6.54 -0.21 7.43
C VAL A 21 -7.12 -1.52 7.94
N LEU A 22 -8.43 -1.72 7.80
CA LEU A 22 -9.10 -2.95 8.24
C LEU A 22 -8.51 -4.17 7.56
N VAL A 23 -8.27 -4.11 6.25
CA VAL A 23 -7.69 -5.26 5.55
C VAL A 23 -6.24 -5.52 5.95
N VAL A 24 -5.43 -4.48 6.16
CA VAL A 24 -4.09 -4.68 6.72
C VAL A 24 -4.19 -5.32 8.12
N ALA A 25 -5.10 -4.87 8.98
CA ALA A 25 -5.32 -5.46 10.30
C ALA A 25 -5.72 -6.95 10.22
N ILE A 26 -6.63 -7.32 9.31
CA ILE A 26 -7.00 -8.72 9.05
C ILE A 26 -5.77 -9.52 8.60
N GLN A 27 -4.94 -8.97 7.73
CA GLN A 27 -3.72 -9.64 7.27
C GLN A 27 -2.70 -9.80 8.39
N VAL A 28 -2.58 -8.82 9.31
CA VAL A 28 -1.72 -8.91 10.49
C VAL A 28 -2.21 -10.04 11.39
N LEU A 29 -3.51 -10.07 11.65
CA LEU A 29 -4.12 -11.12 12.47
C LEU A 29 -3.90 -12.49 11.86
N ARG A 30 -4.06 -12.62 10.53
CA ARG A 30 -3.79 -13.86 9.80
C ARG A 30 -2.31 -14.25 9.86
N PHE A 31 -1.40 -13.28 9.83
CA PHE A 31 0.03 -13.52 9.98
C PHE A 31 0.40 -13.99 11.41
N ILE A 32 -0.17 -13.36 12.44
CA ILE A 32 0.01 -13.76 13.84
C ILE A 32 -0.56 -15.16 14.07
N TYR A 33 -1.77 -15.43 13.58
CA TYR A 33 -2.39 -16.75 13.66
C TYR A 33 -1.53 -17.82 12.99
N TRP A 34 -1.02 -17.55 11.79
CA TRP A 34 -0.10 -18.45 11.09
C TRP A 34 1.22 -18.68 11.86
N GLY A 35 1.78 -17.63 12.47
CA GLY A 35 3.08 -17.72 13.17
C GLY A 35 3.02 -18.37 14.55
N TYR A 36 1.89 -18.29 15.26
CA TYR A 36 1.77 -18.77 16.65
C TYR A 36 0.86 -19.99 16.83
N TRP A 37 -0.13 -20.20 15.94
CA TRP A 37 -1.24 -21.12 16.17
C TRP A 37 -1.51 -22.09 15.01
N ALA A 38 -0.78 -22.00 13.89
CA ALA A 38 -0.94 -22.97 12.82
C ALA A 38 -0.13 -24.24 13.11
N ASP A 39 -0.81 -25.40 13.05
CA ASP A 39 -0.21 -26.72 13.17
C ASP A 39 0.81 -26.97 12.04
N ASP A 40 1.97 -27.55 12.38
CA ASP A 40 3.06 -27.83 11.44
C ASP A 40 2.61 -28.64 10.21
N ALA A 41 1.59 -29.50 10.38
CA ALA A 41 1.03 -30.35 9.33
C ALA A 41 0.07 -29.66 8.34
N THR A 42 -0.43 -28.46 8.66
CA THR A 42 -1.41 -27.73 7.81
C THR A 42 -0.96 -26.32 7.46
N HIS A 43 0.35 -26.08 7.43
CA HIS A 43 0.93 -24.83 6.94
C HIS A 43 0.47 -24.54 5.51
N GLY A 44 -0.65 -23.84 5.38
CA GLY A 44 -1.10 -23.26 4.12
C GLY A 44 -0.10 -22.23 3.61
N GLU A 45 -0.38 -21.68 2.41
CA GLU A 45 0.48 -20.66 1.83
C GLU A 45 0.67 -19.45 2.76
N ARG A 46 1.93 -19.01 2.88
CA ARG A 46 2.31 -17.83 3.68
C ARG A 46 1.46 -16.62 3.30
N PRO A 47 0.90 -15.87 4.26
CA PRO A 47 0.09 -14.68 3.97
C PRO A 47 0.87 -13.67 3.13
N HIS A 48 0.31 -13.32 1.97
CA HIS A 48 0.88 -12.32 1.07
C HIS A 48 0.57 -10.90 1.57
N PHE A 49 1.48 -10.36 2.39
CA PHE A 49 1.30 -9.07 3.07
C PHE A 49 1.57 -7.83 2.20
N THR A 50 2.31 -8.00 1.09
CA THR A 50 2.85 -6.88 0.30
C THR A 50 1.78 -6.03 -0.38
N GLY A 51 0.74 -6.65 -0.92
CA GLY A 51 -0.30 -5.93 -1.69
C GLY A 51 -1.15 -5.01 -0.81
N PRO A 52 -1.75 -5.52 0.28
CA PRO A 52 -2.51 -4.70 1.22
C PRO A 52 -1.69 -3.57 1.85
N LEU A 53 -0.42 -3.81 2.18
CA LEU A 53 0.45 -2.79 2.76
C LEU A 53 0.79 -1.66 1.77
N LEU A 54 1.10 -2.01 0.51
CA LEU A 54 1.32 -1.01 -0.55
C LEU A 54 0.03 -0.24 -0.85
N ALA A 55 -1.11 -0.93 -0.87
CA ALA A 55 -2.41 -0.29 -1.05
C ALA A 55 -2.69 0.72 0.07
N LEU A 56 -2.42 0.35 1.32
CA LEU A 56 -2.53 1.29 2.44
C LEU A 56 -1.59 2.49 2.26
N ALA A 57 -0.34 2.28 1.88
CA ALA A 57 0.61 3.39 1.68
C ALA A 57 0.12 4.39 0.61
N PHE A 58 -0.32 3.91 -0.55
CA PHE A 58 -0.86 4.77 -1.60
C PHE A 58 -2.18 5.43 -1.20
N CYS A 59 -3.02 4.73 -0.42
CA CYS A 59 -4.23 5.29 0.14
C CYS A 59 -3.93 6.47 1.09
N LEU A 60 -2.94 6.32 1.98
CA LEU A 60 -2.53 7.40 2.89
C LEU A 60 -1.91 8.59 2.14
N LEU A 61 -1.15 8.34 1.08
CA LEU A 61 -0.62 9.39 0.21
C LEU A 61 -1.73 10.17 -0.51
N ALA A 62 -2.79 9.51 -0.97
CA ALA A 62 -3.97 10.20 -1.49
C ALA A 62 -4.72 10.95 -0.38
N ALA A 63 -4.77 10.37 0.82
CA ALA A 63 -5.52 10.92 1.95
C ALA A 63 -4.90 12.21 2.48
N SER A 64 -3.57 12.35 2.42
CA SER A 64 -2.87 13.56 2.91
C SER A 64 -3.29 14.83 2.19
N GLU A 65 -3.74 14.72 0.94
CA GLU A 65 -4.19 15.87 0.15
C GLU A 65 -5.67 16.21 0.33
N ILE A 66 -6.48 15.28 0.86
CA ILE A 66 -7.94 15.41 0.95
C ILE A 66 -8.42 15.58 2.39
N LEU A 67 -7.84 14.82 3.32
CA LEU A 67 -8.30 14.76 4.69
C LEU A 67 -7.48 15.75 5.54
N PRO A 68 -8.13 16.70 6.23
CA PRO A 68 -7.46 17.58 7.20
C PRO A 68 -7.24 16.83 8.52
N LEU A 69 -6.60 15.66 8.47
CA LEU A 69 -6.33 14.81 9.63
C LEU A 69 -4.95 15.15 10.22
N HIS A 70 -4.97 15.62 11.47
CA HIS A 70 -3.86 15.83 12.43
C HIS A 70 -2.59 14.95 12.28
N PRO A 71 -1.49 15.30 12.99
CA PRO A 71 -0.17 15.66 12.45
C PRO A 71 0.54 14.61 11.55
N VAL A 72 0.03 13.38 11.47
CA VAL A 72 0.63 12.31 10.65
C VAL A 72 0.44 12.59 9.16
N MET A 73 -0.74 13.06 8.74
CA MET A 73 -0.96 13.41 7.33
C MET A 73 -0.25 14.70 6.94
N ASP A 74 -0.22 15.71 7.83
CA ASP A 74 0.56 16.94 7.64
C ASP A 74 2.03 16.61 7.39
N ARG A 75 2.59 15.68 8.17
CA ARG A 75 3.99 15.23 7.99
C ARG A 75 4.21 14.49 6.68
N ILE A 76 3.22 13.76 6.17
CA ILE A 76 3.31 13.08 4.87
C ILE A 76 3.25 14.12 3.74
N HIS A 77 2.40 15.14 3.87
CA HIS A 77 2.31 16.25 2.93
C HIS A 77 3.62 17.07 2.90
N ASP A 78 4.20 17.37 4.07
CA ASP A 78 5.49 18.08 4.17
C ASP A 78 6.64 17.31 3.49
N LEU A 79 6.60 15.98 3.53
CA LEU A 79 7.60 15.12 2.88
C LEU A 79 7.40 15.01 1.37
N ASN A 80 6.19 15.27 0.87
CA ASN A 80 5.87 15.23 -0.54
C ASN A 80 4.89 16.34 -0.92
N PRO A 81 5.35 17.61 -0.98
CA PRO A 81 4.47 18.74 -1.27
C PRO A 81 4.00 18.65 -2.73
N VAL A 82 2.70 18.45 -2.92
CA VAL A 82 2.07 18.40 -4.23
C VAL A 82 1.60 19.81 -4.62
N PRO A 83 1.97 20.32 -5.80
CA PRO A 83 1.52 21.65 -6.20
C PRO A 83 -0.01 21.66 -6.41
N PRO A 84 -0.71 22.77 -6.10
CA PRO A 84 -2.18 22.79 -6.08
C PRO A 84 -2.86 22.35 -7.39
N TRP A 85 -2.24 22.67 -8.52
CA TRP A 85 -2.75 22.31 -9.85
C TRP A 85 -2.63 20.81 -10.18
N ALA A 86 -1.84 20.05 -9.41
CA ALA A 86 -1.57 18.64 -9.65
C ALA A 86 -2.29 17.71 -8.67
N ILE A 87 -2.96 18.24 -7.64
CA ILE A 87 -3.55 17.47 -6.54
C ILE A 87 -4.51 16.40 -7.06
N GLU A 88 -5.42 16.76 -7.97
CA GLU A 88 -6.40 15.83 -8.52
C GLU A 88 -5.74 14.66 -9.26
N TYR A 89 -4.76 14.96 -10.13
CA TYR A 89 -4.02 13.94 -10.87
C TYR A 89 -3.23 13.02 -9.93
N TYR A 90 -2.63 13.60 -8.89
CA TYR A 90 -1.87 12.87 -7.89
C TYR A 90 -2.77 11.92 -7.09
N VAL A 91 -3.90 12.41 -6.56
CA VAL A 91 -4.88 11.59 -5.83
C VAL A 91 -5.36 10.44 -6.70
N VAL A 92 -5.75 10.70 -7.96
CA VAL A 92 -6.21 9.67 -8.89
C VAL A 92 -5.11 8.64 -9.15
N ALA A 93 -3.87 9.08 -9.37
CA ALA A 93 -2.74 8.18 -9.58
C ALA A 93 -2.47 7.30 -8.35
N MET A 94 -2.53 7.87 -7.15
CA MET A 94 -2.34 7.14 -5.90
C MET A 94 -3.46 6.12 -5.67
N LEU A 95 -4.72 6.47 -5.93
CA LEU A 95 -5.83 5.52 -5.86
C LEU A 95 -5.71 4.41 -6.92
N ALA A 96 -5.26 4.72 -8.13
CA ALA A 96 -4.99 3.73 -9.15
C ALA A 96 -3.86 2.76 -8.72
N LEU A 97 -2.77 3.30 -8.16
CA LEU A 97 -1.66 2.51 -7.61
C LEU A 97 -2.09 1.67 -6.40
N MET A 98 -3.00 2.17 -5.57
CA MET A 98 -3.61 1.41 -4.47
C MET A 98 -4.33 0.17 -5.02
N VAL A 99 -5.23 0.34 -6.00
CA VAL A 99 -5.98 -0.76 -6.61
C VAL A 99 -5.04 -1.74 -7.33
N LEU A 100 -4.05 -1.23 -8.07
CA LEU A 100 -3.06 -2.07 -8.75
C LEU A 100 -2.22 -2.87 -7.75
N SER A 101 -1.82 -2.26 -6.64
CA SER A 101 -1.07 -2.92 -5.56
C SER A 101 -1.89 -3.99 -4.87
N TRP A 102 -3.20 -3.78 -4.74
CA TRP A 102 -4.11 -4.78 -4.23
C TRP A 102 -4.17 -6.03 -5.13
N ILE A 103 -4.40 -5.83 -6.42
CA ILE A 103 -4.62 -6.91 -7.40
C ILE A 103 -3.30 -7.62 -7.75
N HIS A 104 -2.18 -6.87 -7.80
CA HIS A 104 -0.92 -7.35 -8.34
C HIS A 104 0.21 -7.41 -7.31
N GLY A 105 0.06 -6.92 -6.09
CA GLY A 105 1.17 -6.79 -5.13
C GLY A 105 1.90 -8.11 -4.83
N GLY A 106 1.17 -9.24 -4.78
CA GLY A 106 1.77 -10.57 -4.67
C GLY A 106 2.58 -10.97 -5.91
N ARG A 107 2.02 -10.75 -7.11
CA ARG A 107 2.67 -11.06 -8.39
C ARG A 107 3.87 -10.16 -8.70
N LEU A 108 3.78 -8.88 -8.35
CA LEU A 108 4.84 -7.88 -8.56
C LEU A 108 6.05 -8.19 -7.68
N LYS A 109 5.84 -8.55 -6.41
CA LYS A 109 6.94 -9.01 -5.52
C LYS A 109 7.70 -10.18 -6.15
N ASN A 110 6.99 -11.21 -6.61
CA ASN A 110 7.62 -12.40 -7.18
C ASN A 110 8.40 -12.07 -8.47
N ARG A 111 7.87 -11.20 -9.33
CA ARG A 111 8.57 -10.73 -10.53
C ARG A 111 9.82 -9.91 -10.19
N LEU A 112 9.73 -8.97 -9.26
CA LEU A 112 10.86 -8.15 -8.83
C LEU A 112 11.95 -8.99 -8.16
N TRP A 113 11.56 -9.92 -7.28
CA TRP A 113 12.48 -10.83 -6.60
C TRP A 113 13.21 -11.74 -7.61
N ASN A 114 12.49 -12.31 -8.57
CA ASN A 114 13.08 -13.12 -9.63
C ASN A 114 14.02 -12.31 -10.53
N ALA A 115 13.66 -11.05 -10.85
CA ALA A 115 14.51 -10.15 -11.62
C ALA A 115 15.80 -9.77 -10.86
N LEU A 116 15.70 -9.49 -9.56
CA LEU A 116 16.83 -9.19 -8.67
C LEU A 116 17.77 -10.37 -8.52
N LEU A 117 17.25 -11.57 -8.23
CA LEU A 117 18.04 -12.80 -8.17
C LEU A 117 18.72 -13.09 -9.52
N GLY A 118 18.02 -12.84 -10.63
CA GLY A 118 18.57 -12.96 -11.98
C GLY A 118 19.67 -11.94 -12.30
N ARG A 119 19.65 -10.75 -11.69
CA ARG A 119 20.75 -9.76 -11.78
C ARG A 119 21.94 -10.17 -10.92
N LEU A 120 21.69 -10.64 -9.69
CA LEU A 120 22.75 -11.09 -8.77
C LEU A 120 23.51 -12.30 -9.33
N ARG A 121 22.81 -13.28 -9.92
CA ARG A 121 23.45 -14.42 -10.61
C ARG A 121 24.35 -13.97 -11.77
N ARG A 122 23.89 -13.01 -12.57
CA ARG A 122 24.67 -12.44 -13.69
C ARG A 122 25.90 -11.66 -13.22
N SER A 123 25.79 -10.92 -12.11
CA SER A 123 26.91 -10.21 -11.51
C SER A 123 27.96 -11.19 -10.96
N LYS A 124 27.54 -12.28 -10.32
CA LYS A 124 28.44 -13.31 -9.79
C LYS A 124 29.17 -14.07 -10.90
N ALA A 125 28.50 -14.35 -12.02
CA ALA A 125 29.10 -14.98 -13.18
C ALA A 125 30.17 -14.11 -13.88
N ARG A 126 29.98 -12.78 -13.91
CA ARG A 126 30.98 -11.83 -14.45
C ARG A 126 32.19 -11.60 -13.55
N SER A 127 32.09 -11.91 -12.25
CA SER A 127 33.21 -11.80 -11.30
C SER A 127 34.10 -13.05 -11.29
N ALA A 128 33.68 -14.13 -11.94
CA ALA A 128 34.38 -15.42 -11.97
C ALA A 128 35.07 -15.71 -13.33
N SER A 129 35.02 -14.75 -14.27
CA SER A 129 35.76 -14.74 -15.54
C SER A 129 36.91 -13.76 -15.46
#